data_AF-A0A7J4FKG6-F1
#
_entry.id   AF-A0A7J4FKG6-F1
#
_cell.length_a   1.000
_cell.length_b   1.000
_cell.length_c   1.000
_cell.angle_alpha   90.00
_cell.angle_beta   90.00
_cell.angle_gamma   90.00
#
_symmetry.space_group_name_H-M   'P 1'
#
loop_
_entity.id
_entity.type
_entity.pdbx_description
1 polymer ?
#
loop_
_entity_poly.entity_id
_entity_poly.type
_entity_poly.pdbx_seq_one_letter_code
_entity_poly.pdbx_strand_id
1 'polypeptide(L)'
;LAAWMLEKGRENPYYERWDYLLEMFADYDATISLGDALRPGAIADAHDELQISELMNSARLLETARKKGVQIMIEGPGHMPIDKISTDVRLMKSLTKGAPYYVLGPLVTDLAVGYDHIAAAIGAAIAAAEGVDLLCYLTSAEHLSLPSPEQVKEGLIASKIAAHAGDIVKFGDKASRRDREMSLARADLDWESMFKLSFDQGKVKKAYQQFDARVASCDMCGPYCVFLVLDKYLRKKRKQPPSCL
;
A
#
# COMPACT_ATOMS: atom_id res chain seq x y z
N LEU A 1 -24.05 -1.86 -13.27
CA LEU A 1 -25.08 -2.43 -12.37
C LEU A 1 -26.23 -1.44 -12.13
N ALA A 2 -25.95 -0.25 -11.58
CA ALA A 2 -26.95 0.80 -11.38
C ALA A 2 -27.78 1.11 -12.64
N ALA A 3 -27.13 1.29 -13.80
CA ALA A 3 -27.82 1.50 -15.08
C ALA A 3 -28.81 0.38 -15.41
N TRP A 4 -28.45 -0.88 -15.18
CA TRP A 4 -29.33 -2.03 -15.41
C TRP A 4 -30.53 -2.02 -14.44
N MET A 5 -30.31 -1.69 -13.16
CA MET A 5 -31.38 -1.61 -12.17
C MET A 5 -32.39 -0.53 -12.53
N LEU A 6 -31.92 0.65 -12.95
CA LEU A 6 -32.76 1.76 -13.42
C LEU A 6 -33.52 1.39 -14.70
N GLU A 7 -32.85 0.79 -15.68
CA GLU A 7 -33.48 0.40 -16.95
C GLU A 7 -34.55 -0.68 -16.74
N LYS A 8 -34.32 -1.64 -15.84
CA LYS A 8 -35.23 -2.77 -15.61
C LYS A 8 -36.23 -2.52 -14.49
N GLY A 9 -36.06 -1.50 -13.66
CA GLY A 9 -36.85 -1.29 -12.45
C GLY A 9 -36.76 -2.47 -11.48
N ARG A 10 -35.58 -3.11 -11.40
CA ARG A 10 -35.35 -4.33 -10.63
C ARG A 10 -34.17 -4.19 -9.68
N GLU A 11 -34.20 -4.97 -8.61
CA GLU A 11 -33.10 -5.06 -7.65
C GLU A 11 -31.85 -5.68 -8.29
N ASN A 12 -30.68 -5.36 -7.73
CA ASN A 12 -29.39 -5.92 -8.10
C ASN A 12 -29.48 -7.46 -8.24
N PRO A 13 -29.23 -8.02 -9.44
CA PRO A 13 -29.41 -9.45 -9.69
C PRO A 13 -28.44 -10.31 -8.89
N TYR A 14 -27.26 -9.79 -8.52
CA TYR A 14 -26.31 -10.52 -7.67
C TYR A 14 -26.79 -10.56 -6.21
N TYR A 15 -27.44 -9.49 -5.75
CA TYR A 15 -28.06 -9.44 -4.43
C TYR A 15 -29.28 -10.39 -4.37
N GLU A 16 -30.18 -10.33 -5.36
CA GLU A 16 -31.34 -11.22 -5.47
C GLU A 16 -30.99 -12.71 -5.57
N ARG A 17 -29.76 -13.03 -5.98
CA ARG A 17 -29.28 -14.40 -6.23
C ARG A 17 -28.06 -14.76 -5.38
N TRP A 18 -27.84 -14.05 -4.27
CA TRP A 18 -26.65 -14.22 -3.44
C TRP A 18 -26.41 -15.66 -3.00
N ASP A 19 -27.46 -16.36 -2.56
CA ASP A 19 -27.36 -17.75 -2.12
C ASP A 19 -26.87 -18.72 -3.22
N TYR A 20 -27.32 -18.51 -4.45
CA TYR A 20 -26.91 -19.30 -5.62
C TYR A 20 -25.47 -18.98 -6.02
N LEU A 21 -25.04 -17.71 -5.91
CA LEU A 21 -23.65 -17.33 -6.13
C LEU A 21 -22.74 -18.02 -5.11
N LEU A 22 -23.14 -18.07 -3.84
CA LEU A 22 -22.37 -18.75 -2.80
C LEU A 22 -22.24 -20.26 -3.08
N GLU A 23 -23.29 -20.92 -3.52
CA GLU A 23 -23.25 -22.34 -3.92
C GLU A 23 -22.25 -22.56 -5.05
N MET A 24 -22.33 -21.73 -6.09
CA MET A 24 -21.41 -21.80 -7.23
C MET A 24 -19.95 -21.52 -6.82
N PHE A 25 -19.69 -20.58 -5.91
CA PHE A 25 -18.32 -20.31 -5.44
C PHE A 25 -17.79 -21.44 -4.54
N ALA A 26 -18.65 -22.09 -3.77
CA ALA A 26 -18.28 -23.23 -2.93
C ALA A 26 -17.82 -24.43 -3.76
N ASP A 27 -18.40 -24.67 -4.93
CA ASP A 27 -18.02 -25.78 -5.83
C ASP A 27 -16.55 -25.73 -6.27
N TYR A 28 -15.95 -24.54 -6.29
CA TYR A 28 -14.59 -24.32 -6.81
C TYR A 28 -13.61 -23.78 -5.76
N ASP A 29 -14.01 -23.65 -4.49
CA ASP A 29 -13.26 -22.94 -3.45
C ASP A 29 -12.80 -21.54 -3.91
N ALA A 30 -13.70 -20.83 -4.59
CA ALA A 30 -13.43 -19.48 -5.05
C ALA A 30 -13.67 -18.48 -3.91
N THR A 31 -12.80 -17.48 -3.79
CA THR A 31 -12.97 -16.35 -2.86
C THR A 31 -13.75 -15.23 -3.53
N ILE A 32 -14.75 -14.68 -2.85
CA ILE A 32 -15.49 -13.51 -3.34
C ILE A 32 -14.82 -12.24 -2.83
N SER A 33 -14.51 -11.34 -3.75
CA SER A 33 -14.24 -9.94 -3.41
C SER A 33 -15.55 -9.16 -3.49
N LEU A 34 -16.11 -8.75 -2.36
CA LEU A 34 -17.33 -7.94 -2.35
C LEU A 34 -16.97 -6.51 -2.73
N GLY A 35 -17.31 -6.14 -3.97
CA GLY A 35 -16.98 -4.84 -4.56
C GLY A 35 -17.58 -3.64 -3.84
N ASP A 36 -16.94 -2.50 -4.00
CA ASP A 36 -17.28 -1.21 -3.43
C ASP A 36 -17.80 -0.24 -4.51
N ALA A 37 -18.91 -0.60 -5.15
CA ALA A 37 -19.43 0.11 -6.31
C ALA A 37 -19.85 1.56 -6.00
N LEU A 38 -20.12 1.86 -4.73
CA LEU A 38 -20.45 3.19 -4.20
C LEU A 38 -19.28 3.81 -3.42
N ARG A 39 -18.04 3.40 -3.72
CA ARG A 39 -16.86 4.07 -3.16
C ARG A 39 -16.78 5.53 -3.57
N PRO A 40 -16.17 6.40 -2.74
CA PRO A 40 -15.93 7.79 -3.09
C PRO A 40 -14.97 7.90 -4.29
N GLY A 41 -15.43 8.60 -5.34
CA GLY A 41 -14.64 8.97 -6.51
C GLY A 41 -14.00 10.36 -6.40
N ALA A 42 -14.24 11.07 -5.31
CA ALA A 42 -13.63 12.35 -4.98
C ALA A 42 -13.47 12.46 -3.46
N ILE A 43 -12.53 13.30 -3.00
CA ILE A 43 -12.30 13.55 -1.57
C ILE A 43 -13.56 14.05 -0.85
N ALA A 44 -14.40 14.81 -1.54
CA ALA A 44 -15.63 15.37 -1.01
C ALA A 44 -16.67 14.30 -0.64
N ASP A 45 -16.66 13.16 -1.35
CA ASP A 45 -17.65 12.10 -1.22
C ASP A 45 -17.24 11.06 -0.16
N ALA A 46 -16.03 11.17 0.40
CA ALA A 46 -15.54 10.23 1.41
C ALA A 46 -16.42 10.22 2.65
N HIS A 47 -16.90 9.03 3.04
CA HIS A 47 -17.87 8.77 4.10
C HIS A 47 -19.26 9.36 3.86
N ASP A 48 -19.68 9.47 2.61
CA ASP A 48 -21.08 9.75 2.30
C ASP A 48 -22.01 8.59 2.69
N GLU A 49 -23.32 8.84 2.62
CA GLU A 49 -24.32 7.85 2.99
C GLU A 49 -24.27 6.60 2.09
N LEU A 50 -23.91 6.76 0.82
CA LEU A 50 -23.88 5.67 -0.16
C LEU A 50 -22.77 4.67 0.14
N GLN A 51 -21.55 5.16 0.40
CA GLN A 51 -20.41 4.35 0.78
C GLN A 51 -20.72 3.55 2.05
N ILE A 52 -21.22 4.21 3.09
CA ILE A 52 -21.49 3.57 4.38
C ILE A 52 -22.62 2.55 4.27
N SER A 53 -23.67 2.86 3.49
CA SER A 53 -24.79 1.93 3.26
C SER A 53 -24.36 0.67 2.52
N GLU A 54 -23.49 0.79 1.51
CA GLU A 54 -22.93 -0.36 0.81
C GLU A 54 -22.08 -1.22 1.75
N LEU A 55 -21.20 -0.62 2.55
CA LEU A 55 -20.38 -1.35 3.52
C LEU A 55 -21.25 -2.13 4.53
N MET A 56 -22.33 -1.53 5.03
CA MET A 56 -23.27 -2.22 5.92
C MET A 56 -23.96 -3.40 5.24
N ASN A 57 -24.31 -3.26 3.95
CA ASN A 57 -24.88 -4.37 3.18
C ASN A 57 -23.85 -5.47 2.93
N SER A 58 -22.61 -5.13 2.59
CA SER A 58 -21.51 -6.08 2.43
C SER A 58 -21.24 -6.85 3.72
N ALA A 59 -21.30 -6.20 4.89
CA ALA A 59 -21.21 -6.88 6.18
C ALA A 59 -22.35 -7.90 6.41
N ARG A 60 -23.58 -7.62 5.95
CA ARG A 60 -24.71 -8.57 6.03
C ARG A 60 -24.49 -9.77 5.08
N LEU A 61 -24.05 -9.51 3.84
CA LEU A 61 -23.77 -10.55 2.85
C LEU A 61 -22.65 -11.50 3.30
N LEU A 62 -21.60 -10.93 3.91
CA LEU A 62 -20.50 -11.67 4.53
C LEU A 62 -20.97 -12.68 5.58
N GLU A 63 -21.91 -12.31 6.45
CA GLU A 63 -22.40 -13.23 7.49
C GLU A 63 -23.14 -14.44 6.88
N THR A 64 -23.86 -14.25 5.76
CA THR A 64 -24.46 -15.36 5.01
C THR A 64 -23.39 -16.24 4.37
N ALA A 65 -22.37 -15.64 3.76
CA ALA A 65 -21.26 -16.38 3.13
C ALA A 65 -20.48 -17.23 4.13
N ARG A 66 -20.19 -16.68 5.32
CA ARG A 66 -19.54 -17.40 6.42
C ARG A 66 -20.31 -18.65 6.83
N LYS A 67 -21.64 -18.59 6.91
CA LYS A 67 -22.49 -19.75 7.24
C LYS A 67 -22.42 -20.84 6.17
N LYS A 68 -22.19 -20.48 4.91
CA LYS A 68 -22.02 -21.41 3.80
C LYS A 68 -20.55 -21.83 3.56
N GLY A 69 -19.62 -21.38 4.40
CA GLY A 69 -18.20 -21.72 4.27
C GLY A 69 -17.48 -21.09 3.08
N VAL A 70 -18.04 -20.01 2.48
CA VAL A 70 -17.43 -19.32 1.35
C VAL A 70 -16.52 -18.20 1.84
N GLN A 71 -15.29 -18.15 1.30
CA GLN A 71 -14.28 -17.16 1.64
C GLN A 71 -14.63 -15.80 1.03
N ILE A 72 -14.55 -14.72 1.83
CA ILE A 72 -14.83 -13.35 1.37
C ILE A 72 -13.77 -12.37 1.86
N MET A 73 -13.39 -11.45 0.98
CA MET A 73 -12.77 -10.16 1.32
C MET A 73 -13.71 -9.01 0.93
N ILE A 74 -13.56 -7.87 1.60
CA ILE A 74 -14.38 -6.67 1.37
C ILE A 74 -13.54 -5.66 0.61
N GLU A 75 -14.07 -5.06 -0.45
CA GLU A 75 -13.43 -3.92 -1.14
C GLU A 75 -13.74 -2.60 -0.43
N GLY A 76 -12.89 -1.60 -0.61
CA GLY A 76 -12.96 -0.33 0.11
C GLY A 76 -12.31 0.84 -0.62
N PRO A 77 -12.50 2.04 -0.06
CA PRO A 77 -12.57 3.31 -0.78
C PRO A 77 -11.41 3.62 -1.71
N GLY A 78 -11.73 4.47 -2.69
CA GLY A 78 -10.80 5.09 -3.63
C GLY A 78 -10.25 6.42 -3.12
N HIS A 79 -11.05 7.49 -3.13
CA HIS A 79 -10.61 8.83 -2.77
C HIS A 79 -10.97 9.15 -1.31
N MET A 80 -9.98 9.43 -0.47
CA MET A 80 -10.21 9.67 0.95
C MET A 80 -9.13 10.56 1.57
N PRO A 81 -9.50 11.68 2.23
CA PRO A 81 -8.53 12.51 2.91
C PRO A 81 -7.94 11.77 4.13
N ILE A 82 -6.70 12.10 4.47
CA ILE A 82 -5.88 11.36 5.45
C ILE A 82 -6.58 11.17 6.81
N ASP A 83 -7.30 12.18 7.28
CA ASP A 83 -7.99 12.18 8.57
C ASP A 83 -9.13 11.13 8.64
N LYS A 84 -9.66 10.70 7.49
CA LYS A 84 -10.76 9.73 7.41
C LYS A 84 -10.30 8.27 7.31
N ILE A 85 -9.07 8.01 6.85
CA ILE A 85 -8.59 6.66 6.53
C ILE A 85 -8.62 5.72 7.75
N SER A 86 -8.10 6.16 8.90
CA SER A 86 -8.07 5.32 10.11
C SER A 86 -9.48 4.95 10.58
N THR A 87 -10.41 5.92 10.54
CA THR A 87 -11.81 5.70 10.90
C THR A 87 -12.48 4.71 9.95
N ASP A 88 -12.22 4.82 8.65
CA ASP A 88 -12.76 3.92 7.63
C ASP A 88 -12.36 2.45 7.87
N VAL A 89 -11.06 2.20 8.03
CA VAL A 89 -10.51 0.86 8.26
C VAL A 89 -11.09 0.26 9.54
N ARG A 90 -11.14 1.04 10.63
CA ARG A 90 -11.69 0.57 11.91
C ARG A 90 -13.19 0.29 11.82
N LEU A 91 -13.94 1.12 11.12
CA LEU A 91 -15.38 0.91 10.89
C LEU A 91 -15.61 -0.39 10.13
N MET A 92 -14.92 -0.59 9.00
CA MET A 92 -15.00 -1.82 8.22
C MET A 92 -14.70 -3.03 9.10
N LYS A 93 -13.55 -3.03 9.80
CA LYS A 93 -13.13 -4.15 10.64
C LYS A 93 -14.13 -4.45 11.75
N SER A 94 -14.72 -3.42 12.35
CA SER A 94 -15.75 -3.57 13.37
C SER A 94 -17.03 -4.20 12.80
N LEU A 95 -17.57 -3.67 11.70
CA LEU A 95 -18.81 -4.15 11.09
C LEU A 95 -18.70 -5.59 10.58
N THR A 96 -17.53 -5.96 10.07
CA THR A 96 -17.29 -7.26 9.43
C THR A 96 -16.67 -8.29 10.36
N LYS A 97 -16.45 -7.95 11.64
CA LYS A 97 -15.74 -8.79 12.62
C LYS A 97 -14.36 -9.22 12.11
N GLY A 98 -13.63 -8.28 11.52
CA GLY A 98 -12.25 -8.46 11.08
C GLY A 98 -12.08 -9.19 9.74
N ALA A 99 -13.02 -9.07 8.80
CA ALA A 99 -12.80 -9.62 7.45
C ALA A 99 -11.59 -8.97 6.77
N PRO A 100 -10.93 -9.65 5.79
CA PRO A 100 -9.86 -9.03 5.01
C PRO A 100 -10.35 -7.77 4.28
N TYR A 101 -9.58 -6.68 4.39
CA TYR A 101 -9.84 -5.44 3.66
C TYR A 101 -8.98 -5.31 2.43
N TYR A 102 -9.60 -5.03 1.29
CA TYR A 102 -8.95 -4.73 0.03
C TYR A 102 -9.29 -3.30 -0.40
N VAL A 103 -8.33 -2.37 -0.40
CA VAL A 103 -8.61 -0.95 -0.70
C VAL A 103 -7.88 -0.48 -1.96
N LEU A 104 -8.48 0.47 -2.69
CA LEU A 104 -7.89 1.11 -3.87
C LEU A 104 -7.14 2.39 -3.49
N GLY A 105 -5.84 2.28 -3.17
CA GLY A 105 -5.08 3.40 -2.62
C GLY A 105 -5.21 3.44 -1.09
N PRO A 106 -5.92 4.41 -0.47
CA PRO A 106 -6.73 5.46 -1.09
C PRO A 106 -5.95 6.71 -1.54
N LEU A 107 -6.49 7.44 -2.52
CA LEU A 107 -6.01 8.74 -2.98
C LEU A 107 -6.31 9.82 -1.94
N VAL A 108 -5.26 10.44 -1.41
CA VAL A 108 -5.37 11.46 -0.35
C VAL A 108 -5.67 12.88 -0.85
N THR A 109 -5.62 13.08 -2.16
CA THR A 109 -5.94 14.35 -2.83
C THR A 109 -6.31 14.10 -4.28
N ASP A 110 -7.29 14.86 -4.78
CA ASP A 110 -7.74 14.81 -6.19
C ASP A 110 -6.85 15.63 -7.13
N LEU A 111 -5.86 16.35 -6.60
CA LEU A 111 -5.00 17.27 -7.36
C LEU A 111 -3.76 16.60 -7.94
N ALA A 112 -3.55 15.31 -7.65
CA ALA A 112 -2.33 14.58 -8.01
C ALA A 112 -2.45 13.82 -9.34
N VAL A 113 -3.36 14.20 -10.23
CA VAL A 113 -3.53 13.54 -11.54
C VAL A 113 -2.20 13.46 -12.30
N GLY A 114 -1.86 12.28 -12.82
CA GLY A 114 -0.54 11.97 -13.38
C GLY A 114 0.50 11.49 -12.36
N TYR A 115 0.20 11.66 -11.08
CA TYR A 115 0.99 11.25 -9.91
C TYR A 115 0.13 10.48 -8.88
N ASP A 116 -0.99 9.93 -9.30
CA ASP A 116 -1.96 9.27 -8.43
C ASP A 116 -1.36 8.08 -7.67
N HIS A 117 -0.44 7.33 -8.27
CA HIS A 117 0.38 6.33 -7.57
C HIS A 117 1.10 6.86 -6.30
N ILE A 118 1.51 8.14 -6.27
CA ILE A 118 2.15 8.77 -5.10
C ILE A 118 1.09 9.13 -4.05
N ALA A 119 0.02 9.82 -4.47
CA ALA A 119 -1.07 10.20 -3.57
C ALA A 119 -1.73 8.96 -2.95
N ALA A 120 -1.92 7.91 -3.74
CA ALA A 120 -2.38 6.61 -3.30
C ALA A 120 -1.43 5.93 -2.32
N ALA A 121 -0.11 5.97 -2.56
CA ALA A 121 0.86 5.34 -1.66
C ALA A 121 0.85 5.96 -0.26
N ILE A 122 0.57 7.26 -0.14
CA ILE A 122 0.42 7.93 1.16
C ILE A 122 -0.78 7.35 1.91
N GLY A 123 -1.94 7.29 1.27
CA GLY A 123 -3.15 6.74 1.91
C GLY A 123 -3.00 5.25 2.20
N ALA A 124 -2.46 4.49 1.25
CA ALA A 124 -2.20 3.05 1.37
C ALA A 124 -1.30 2.71 2.56
N ALA A 125 -0.28 3.53 2.85
CA ALA A 125 0.61 3.28 3.98
C ALA A 125 -0.13 3.42 5.32
N ILE A 126 -1.02 4.41 5.42
CA ILE A 126 -1.86 4.64 6.60
C ILE A 126 -2.89 3.51 6.74
N ALA A 127 -3.57 3.17 5.64
CA ALA A 127 -4.53 2.07 5.60
C ALA A 127 -3.88 0.74 6.01
N ALA A 128 -2.71 0.43 5.45
CA ALA A 128 -1.96 -0.77 5.79
C ALA A 128 -1.56 -0.78 7.28
N ALA A 129 -1.10 0.34 7.83
CA ALA A 129 -0.77 0.45 9.25
C ALA A 129 -1.99 0.20 10.17
N GLU A 130 -3.19 0.60 9.74
CA GLU A 130 -4.45 0.43 10.48
C GLU A 130 -5.10 -0.96 10.30
N GLY A 131 -4.52 -1.82 9.47
CA GLY A 131 -4.95 -3.22 9.34
C GLY A 131 -5.65 -3.59 8.04
N VAL A 132 -5.48 -2.80 6.97
CA VAL A 132 -5.78 -3.27 5.61
C VAL A 132 -4.87 -4.45 5.23
N ASP A 133 -5.43 -5.42 4.51
CA ASP A 133 -4.78 -6.70 4.19
C ASP A 133 -4.31 -6.79 2.74
N LEU A 134 -4.99 -6.09 1.83
CA LEU A 134 -4.66 -6.04 0.41
C LEU A 134 -4.76 -4.60 -0.11
N LEU A 135 -3.75 -4.18 -0.87
CA LEU A 135 -3.70 -2.87 -1.51
C LEU A 135 -3.82 -3.04 -3.02
N CYS A 136 -4.84 -2.43 -3.63
CA CYS A 136 -4.87 -2.24 -5.06
C CYS A 136 -3.94 -1.08 -5.38
N TYR A 137 -2.96 -1.34 -6.23
CA TYR A 137 -2.08 -0.29 -6.71
C TYR A 137 -2.81 0.71 -7.61
N LEU A 138 -2.26 1.92 -7.68
CA LEU A 138 -2.63 2.89 -8.70
C LEU A 138 -1.38 3.22 -9.52
N THR A 139 -1.60 3.57 -10.78
CA THR A 139 -0.51 3.97 -11.69
C THR A 139 -0.50 5.48 -11.87
N SER A 140 0.55 6.01 -12.51
CA SER A 140 0.55 7.41 -12.96
C SER A 140 -0.43 7.67 -14.11
N ALA A 141 -1.01 6.63 -14.73
CA ALA A 141 -2.02 6.76 -15.79
C ALA A 141 -3.45 6.78 -15.24
N GLU A 142 -3.65 6.62 -13.93
CA GLU A 142 -4.97 6.72 -13.32
C GLU A 142 -5.64 8.04 -13.71
N HIS A 143 -6.96 7.98 -13.96
CA HIS A 143 -7.76 9.11 -14.45
C HIS A 143 -7.37 9.67 -15.83
N LEU A 144 -6.41 9.06 -16.53
CA LEU A 144 -5.89 9.57 -17.81
C LEU A 144 -5.99 8.55 -18.94
N SER A 145 -5.45 7.35 -18.78
CA SER A 145 -5.36 6.36 -19.86
C SER A 145 -5.00 4.95 -19.35
N LEU A 146 -4.84 4.00 -20.26
CA LEU A 146 -4.29 2.69 -19.94
C LEU A 146 -2.79 2.81 -19.63
N PRO A 147 -2.28 2.14 -18.57
CA PRO A 147 -0.89 2.26 -18.16
C PRO A 147 0.04 1.49 -19.10
N SER A 148 1.22 2.05 -19.32
CA SER A 148 2.36 1.33 -19.92
C SER A 148 3.01 0.36 -18.90
N PRO A 149 3.83 -0.61 -19.35
CA PRO A 149 4.53 -1.53 -18.44
C PRO A 149 5.39 -0.84 -17.38
N GLU A 150 6.02 0.30 -17.70
CA GLU A 150 6.80 1.05 -16.71
C GLU A 150 5.90 1.70 -15.66
N GLN A 151 4.75 2.25 -16.05
CA GLN A 151 3.79 2.83 -15.11
C GLN A 151 3.15 1.77 -14.21
N VAL A 152 2.93 0.56 -14.73
CA VAL A 152 2.54 -0.61 -13.92
C VAL A 152 3.62 -0.91 -12.88
N LYS A 153 4.89 -0.98 -13.30
CA LYS A 153 6.02 -1.21 -12.40
C LYS A 153 6.14 -0.14 -11.33
N GLU A 154 6.02 1.14 -11.69
CA GLU A 154 6.08 2.26 -10.73
C GLU A 154 4.96 2.20 -9.69
N GLY A 155 3.72 1.93 -10.12
CA GLY A 155 2.60 1.71 -9.21
C GLY A 155 2.84 0.54 -8.25
N LEU A 156 3.35 -0.59 -8.76
CA LEU A 156 3.62 -1.78 -7.93
C LEU A 156 4.70 -1.50 -6.89
N ILE A 157 5.77 -0.78 -7.27
CA ILE A 157 6.82 -0.37 -6.34
C ILE A 157 6.27 0.59 -5.29
N ALA A 158 5.44 1.57 -5.68
CA ALA A 158 4.82 2.51 -4.76
C ALA A 158 3.94 1.80 -3.71
N SER A 159 3.05 0.89 -4.15
CA SER A 159 2.22 0.10 -3.24
C SER A 159 3.03 -0.87 -2.38
N LYS A 160 4.12 -1.44 -2.89
CA LYS A 160 5.02 -2.31 -2.10
C LYS A 160 5.73 -1.52 -0.99
N ILE A 161 6.13 -0.28 -1.27
CA ILE A 161 6.69 0.63 -0.26
C ILE A 161 5.62 0.94 0.80
N ALA A 162 4.41 1.28 0.39
CA ALA A 162 3.29 1.56 1.30
C ALA A 162 2.94 0.36 2.19
N ALA A 163 2.84 -0.84 1.60
CA ALA A 163 2.59 -2.09 2.32
C ALA A 163 3.68 -2.33 3.39
N HIS A 164 4.95 -2.24 3.00
CA HIS A 164 6.08 -2.42 3.92
C HIS A 164 6.09 -1.38 5.04
N ALA A 165 5.75 -0.12 4.75
CA ALA A 165 5.63 0.93 5.75
C ALA A 165 4.54 0.62 6.79
N GLY A 166 3.37 0.14 6.35
CA GLY A 166 2.31 -0.33 7.26
C GLY A 166 2.69 -1.59 8.04
N ASP A 167 3.42 -2.52 7.41
CA ASP A 167 3.89 -3.75 8.04
C ASP A 167 4.92 -3.48 9.16
N ILE A 168 5.73 -2.43 9.06
CA ILE A 168 6.60 -1.98 10.16
C ILE A 168 5.76 -1.64 11.40
N VAL A 169 4.61 -0.98 11.22
CA VAL A 169 3.71 -0.65 12.33
C VAL A 169 3.04 -1.90 12.89
N LYS A 170 2.54 -2.79 12.02
CA LYS A 170 1.81 -4.00 12.41
C LYS A 170 2.68 -5.08 13.05
N PHE A 171 3.89 -5.26 12.53
CA PHE A 171 4.74 -6.42 12.83
C PHE A 171 6.07 -6.05 13.50
N GLY A 172 6.35 -4.76 13.69
CA GLY A 172 7.53 -4.27 14.40
C GLY A 172 8.83 -4.84 13.85
N ASP A 173 9.66 -5.39 14.73
CA ASP A 173 10.99 -5.93 14.42
C ASP A 173 11.00 -6.98 13.31
N LYS A 174 9.92 -7.75 13.17
CA LYS A 174 9.83 -8.77 12.11
C LYS A 174 9.89 -8.14 10.72
N ALA A 175 9.24 -6.99 10.52
CA ALA A 175 9.25 -6.26 9.27
C ALA A 175 10.46 -5.32 9.15
N SER A 176 10.78 -4.58 10.22
CA SER A 176 11.82 -3.54 10.20
C SER A 176 13.26 -4.09 10.14
N ARG A 177 13.46 -5.40 10.32
CA ARG A 177 14.78 -6.05 10.19
C ARG A 177 15.45 -5.74 8.85
N ARG A 178 14.69 -5.73 7.75
CA ARG A 178 15.21 -5.45 6.41
C ARG A 178 15.68 -3.99 6.28
N ASP A 179 14.97 -3.04 6.90
CA ASP A 179 15.37 -1.63 6.98
C ASP A 179 16.65 -1.45 7.81
N ARG A 180 16.79 -2.24 8.89
CA ARG A 180 18.02 -2.26 9.68
C ARG A 180 19.20 -2.77 8.87
N GLU A 181 19.05 -3.85 8.11
CA GLU A 181 20.08 -4.34 7.19
C GLU A 181 20.47 -3.27 6.15
N MET A 182 19.49 -2.61 5.54
CA MET A 182 19.73 -1.48 4.63
C MET A 182 20.48 -0.33 5.31
N SER A 183 20.14 -0.01 6.56
CA SER A 183 20.77 1.07 7.33
C SER A 183 22.22 0.78 7.69
N LEU A 184 22.53 -0.48 8.03
CA LEU A 184 23.90 -0.93 8.24
C LEU A 184 24.72 -0.86 6.94
N ALA A 185 24.17 -1.35 5.82
CA ALA A 185 24.81 -1.23 4.52
C ALA A 185 25.07 0.24 4.11
N ARG A 186 24.14 1.15 4.42
CA ARG A 186 24.35 2.60 4.22
C ARG A 186 25.47 3.17 5.07
N ALA A 187 25.54 2.76 6.34
CA ALA A 187 26.58 3.22 7.26
C ALA A 187 27.97 2.74 6.83
N ASP A 188 28.06 1.53 6.29
CA ASP A 188 29.30 0.91 5.82
C ASP A 188 29.65 1.27 4.37
N LEU A 189 28.79 2.04 3.69
CA LEU A 189 28.89 2.35 2.25
C LEU A 189 28.97 1.09 1.37
N ASP A 190 28.31 0.00 1.79
CA ASP A 190 28.20 -1.25 1.04
C ASP A 190 27.12 -1.13 -0.05
N TRP A 191 27.55 -0.62 -1.20
CA TRP A 191 26.72 -0.43 -2.39
C TRP A 191 26.08 -1.71 -2.90
N GLU A 192 26.80 -2.84 -2.86
CA GLU A 192 26.28 -4.10 -3.38
C GLU A 192 25.09 -4.58 -2.55
N SER A 193 25.20 -4.52 -1.21
CA SER A 193 24.10 -4.83 -0.31
C SER A 193 22.93 -3.85 -0.46
N MET A 194 23.19 -2.54 -0.56
CA MET A 194 22.14 -1.55 -0.81
C MET A 194 21.37 -1.83 -2.10
N PHE A 195 22.06 -2.24 -3.18
CA PHE A 195 21.40 -2.58 -4.44
C PHE A 195 20.54 -3.83 -4.31
N LYS A 196 21.07 -4.89 -3.68
CA LYS A 196 20.33 -6.15 -3.49
C LYS A 196 19.07 -5.98 -2.64
N LEU A 197 19.16 -5.14 -1.61
CA LEU A 197 18.05 -4.91 -0.66
C LEU A 197 16.97 -3.96 -1.19
N SER A 198 17.26 -3.15 -2.20
CA SER A 198 16.31 -2.17 -2.77
C SER A 198 15.13 -2.84 -3.51
N PHE A 199 13.96 -2.20 -3.49
CA PHE A 199 12.77 -2.71 -4.18
C PHE A 199 12.91 -2.74 -5.70
N ASP A 200 13.67 -1.81 -6.27
CA ASP A 200 14.00 -1.77 -7.70
C ASP A 200 15.53 -1.64 -7.87
N GLN A 201 16.17 -2.79 -8.12
CA GLN A 201 17.62 -2.85 -8.29
C GLN A 201 18.11 -2.11 -9.54
N GLY A 202 17.29 -2.05 -10.60
CA GLY A 202 17.63 -1.36 -11.83
C GLY A 202 17.64 0.16 -11.62
N LYS A 203 16.59 0.69 -10.99
CA LYS A 203 16.45 2.12 -10.72
C LYS A 203 17.54 2.64 -9.79
N VAL A 204 17.86 1.91 -8.71
CA VAL A 204 18.92 2.33 -7.77
C VAL A 204 20.32 2.32 -8.41
N LYS A 205 20.65 1.31 -9.24
CA LYS A 205 21.94 1.26 -9.94
C LYS A 205 22.07 2.39 -10.97
N LYS A 206 21.01 2.62 -11.75
CA LYS A 206 20.95 3.70 -12.73
C LYS A 206 21.12 5.08 -12.05
N ALA A 207 20.48 5.29 -10.90
CA ALA A 207 20.62 6.53 -10.13
C ALA A 207 22.04 6.69 -9.55
N TYR A 208 22.62 5.61 -9.03
CA TYR A 208 23.99 5.63 -8.49
C TYR A 208 25.04 5.94 -9.57
N GLN A 209 24.82 5.45 -10.80
CA GLN A 209 25.73 5.65 -11.94
C GLN A 209 25.41 6.91 -12.76
N GLN A 210 24.46 7.74 -12.33
CA GLN A 210 24.02 8.90 -13.10
C GLN A 210 25.14 9.92 -13.32
N PHE A 211 26.06 10.02 -12.36
CA PHE A 211 27.24 10.88 -12.43
C PHE A 211 28.51 10.05 -12.18
N ASP A 212 29.64 10.55 -12.67
CA ASP A 212 30.94 9.94 -12.45
C ASP A 212 31.42 10.24 -11.02
N ALA A 213 31.00 9.40 -10.07
CA ALA A 213 31.28 9.58 -8.66
C ALA A 213 32.77 9.41 -8.35
N ARG A 214 33.38 10.43 -7.76
CA ARG A 214 34.83 10.45 -7.39
C ARG A 214 35.09 10.20 -5.90
N VAL A 215 34.06 9.85 -5.15
CA VAL A 215 34.11 9.61 -3.70
C VAL A 215 33.51 8.25 -3.36
N ALA A 216 33.91 7.64 -2.25
CA ALA A 216 33.39 6.32 -1.84
C ALA A 216 31.91 6.35 -1.39
N SER A 217 31.39 7.53 -1.03
CA SER A 217 29.97 7.78 -0.77
C SER A 217 29.22 8.17 -2.04
N CYS A 218 27.94 8.56 -1.93
CA CYS A 218 27.26 9.24 -3.04
C CYS A 218 27.81 10.66 -3.26
N ASP A 219 27.46 11.24 -4.40
CA ASP A 219 27.89 12.58 -4.79
C ASP A 219 27.17 13.71 -4.05
N MET A 220 26.03 13.43 -3.40
CA MET A 220 25.16 14.45 -2.80
C MET A 220 25.88 15.38 -1.82
N CYS A 221 26.81 14.85 -1.01
CA CYS A 221 27.62 15.63 -0.06
C CYS A 221 29.12 15.62 -0.41
N GLY A 222 29.52 14.88 -1.45
CA GLY A 222 30.91 14.64 -1.80
C GLY A 222 31.78 14.23 -0.60
N PRO A 223 32.96 14.85 -0.39
CA PRO A 223 33.88 14.50 0.70
C PRO A 223 33.36 14.87 2.10
N TYR A 224 32.26 15.63 2.20
CA TYR A 224 31.64 16.03 3.46
C TYR A 224 30.57 15.03 3.94
N CYS A 225 30.42 13.88 3.26
CA CYS A 225 29.52 12.82 3.71
C CYS A 225 29.82 12.44 5.17
N VAL A 226 28.76 12.44 6.00
CA VAL A 226 28.87 12.16 7.44
C VAL A 226 29.54 10.81 7.72
N PHE A 227 29.26 9.78 6.91
CA PHE A 227 29.84 8.45 7.08
C PHE A 227 31.36 8.44 6.82
N LEU A 228 31.84 9.18 5.81
CA LEU A 228 33.28 9.32 5.55
C LEU A 228 33.98 10.12 6.65
N VAL A 229 33.37 11.23 7.07
CA VAL A 229 33.93 12.10 8.10
C VAL A 229 34.02 11.35 9.43
N LEU A 230 32.93 10.73 9.87
CA LEU A 230 32.89 10.00 11.14
C LEU A 230 33.81 8.78 11.12
N ASP A 231 33.85 7.99 10.04
CA ASP A 231 34.75 6.84 9.95
C ASP A 231 36.22 7.26 10.14
N LYS A 232 36.65 8.40 9.58
CA LYS A 232 37.99 8.96 9.80
C LYS A 232 38.28 9.23 11.28
N TYR A 233 37.31 9.74 12.04
CA TYR A 233 37.48 10.03 13.47
C TYR A 233 37.33 8.78 14.37
N LEU A 234 36.40 7.88 14.03
CA LEU A 234 36.18 6.63 14.76
C LEU A 234 37.34 5.65 14.56
N ARG A 235 37.91 5.55 13.35
CA ARG A 235 39.14 4.79 13.09
C ARG A 235 40.35 5.37 13.84
N LYS A 236 40.46 6.70 13.96
CA LYS A 236 41.48 7.36 14.78
C LYS A 236 41.35 6.99 16.26
N LYS A 237 40.13 6.94 16.80
CA LYS A 237 39.87 6.49 18.18
C LYS A 237 40.19 5.00 18.40
N ARG A 238 39.87 4.11 17.44
CA ARG A 238 40.19 2.67 17.53
C ARG A 238 41.70 2.36 17.46
N LYS A 239 42.50 3.26 16.87
CA LYS A 239 43.97 3.14 16.78
C LYS A 239 44.72 3.79 17.94
N GLN A 240 44.04 4.53 18.81
CA GLN A 240 44.64 4.99 20.06
C GLN A 240 44.59 3.81 21.06
N PRO A 241 45.73 3.43 21.69
CA PRO A 241 45.68 2.46 22.77
C PRO A 241 44.72 2.97 23.85
N PRO A 242 44.02 2.08 24.60
CA PRO A 242 43.19 2.52 25.71
C PRO A 242 44.03 3.41 26.62
N SER A 243 43.57 4.63 26.87
CA SER A 243 44.22 5.51 27.83
C SER A 243 44.20 4.78 29.17
N CYS A 244 45.37 4.41 29.68
CA CYS A 244 45.50 4.12 31.10
C CYS A 244 45.10 5.38 31.84
N LEU A 245 43.94 5.35 32.50
CA LEU A 245 43.55 6.07 33.71
C LEU A 245 42.23 5.49 34.21
#